data_AF-A0A2Z3JJV5-F1
#
_entry.id   AF-A0A2Z3JJV5-F1
#
_cell.length_a   1.000
_cell.length_b   1.000
_cell.length_c   1.000
_cell.angle_alpha   90.00
_cell.angle_beta   90.00
_cell.angle_gamma   90.00
#
_symmetry.space_group_name_H-M   'P 1'
#
loop_
_entity.id
_entity.type
_entity.pdbx_description
1 polymer ?
#
loop_
_entity_poly.entity_id
_entity_poly.type
_entity_poly.pdbx_seq_one_letter_code
_entity_poly.pdbx_strand_id
1 'polypeptide(L)'
;MTSPLSDTDALQHLKDALGSTYAAPKDDPTLTRALGVDTVTVDGQEYPRPWATAARLIADNTEYEVGGELAARIDRKLASLRRTQHGMDVAAGISAYVPTEIQAWPPVGGVVPTEGTY
;
A
#
# COMPACT_ATOMS: atom_id res chain seq x y z
N MET A 1 13.94 -10.20 -13.88
CA MET A 1 13.29 -9.16 -13.05
C MET A 1 12.94 -8.00 -13.97
N THR A 2 11.72 -7.47 -13.86
CA THR A 2 11.36 -6.21 -14.53
C THR A 2 11.81 -5.04 -13.67
N SER A 3 12.05 -3.89 -14.29
CA SER A 3 12.41 -2.67 -13.56
C SER A 3 11.34 -2.28 -12.53
N PRO A 4 11.73 -1.70 -11.38
CA PRO A 4 10.80 -1.07 -10.46
C PRO A 4 9.93 -0.01 -11.14
N LEU A 5 8.76 0.24 -10.54
CA LEU A 5 7.96 1.43 -10.88
C LEU A 5 8.76 2.69 -10.55
N SER A 6 8.61 3.73 -11.38
CA SER A 6 9.09 5.06 -11.01
C SER A 6 8.28 5.60 -9.83
N ASP A 7 8.85 6.52 -9.05
CA ASP A 7 8.15 7.15 -7.91
C ASP A 7 6.84 7.83 -8.36
N THR A 8 6.86 8.47 -9.53
CA THR A 8 5.68 9.11 -10.13
C THR A 8 4.59 8.09 -10.46
N ASP A 9 4.95 6.97 -11.08
CA ASP A 9 3.99 5.91 -11.43
C ASP A 9 3.46 5.21 -10.17
N ALA A 10 4.33 4.95 -9.19
CA ALA A 10 3.95 4.38 -7.91
C ALA A 10 2.96 5.30 -7.16
N LEU A 11 3.23 6.60 -7.12
CA LEU A 11 2.33 7.59 -6.52
C LEU A 11 0.99 7.66 -7.24
N GLN A 12 1.00 7.63 -8.58
CA GLN A 12 -0.24 7.61 -9.35
C GLN A 12 -1.05 6.33 -9.08
N HIS A 13 -0.42 5.17 -9.09
CA HIS A 13 -1.07 3.90 -8.77
C HIS A 13 -1.61 3.86 -7.33
N LEU A 14 -0.92 4.47 -6.37
CA LEU A 14 -1.41 4.60 -5.00
C LEU A 14 -2.68 5.47 -4.95
N LYS A 15 -2.67 6.64 -5.60
CA LYS A 15 -3.85 7.52 -5.69
C LYS A 15 -5.05 6.83 -6.34
N ASP A 16 -4.81 6.10 -7.43
CA ASP A 16 -5.85 5.33 -8.14
C ASP A 16 -6.37 4.17 -7.28
N ALA A 17 -5.48 3.51 -6.53
CA ALA A 17 -5.82 2.42 -5.63
C ALA A 17 -6.66 2.91 -4.44
N LEU A 18 -6.35 4.06 -3.87
CA LEU A 18 -7.15 4.70 -2.83
C LEU A 18 -8.48 5.19 -3.41
N GLY A 19 -8.48 5.92 -4.52
CA GLY A 19 -9.69 6.56 -5.03
C GLY A 19 -10.28 7.57 -4.02
N SER A 20 -11.51 8.03 -4.27
CA SER A 20 -12.14 9.10 -3.48
C SER A 20 -12.91 8.62 -2.25
N THR A 21 -13.09 7.30 -2.09
CA THR A 21 -14.12 6.71 -1.21
C THR A 21 -13.62 6.39 0.20
N TYR A 22 -12.32 6.18 0.38
CA TYR A 22 -11.76 5.81 1.67
C TYR A 22 -11.16 7.06 2.32
N ALA A 23 -11.23 7.17 3.65
CA ALA A 23 -10.75 8.30 4.42
C ALA A 23 -9.20 8.40 4.48
N ALA A 24 -8.52 8.01 3.39
CA ALA A 24 -7.08 8.02 3.29
C ALA A 24 -6.54 9.44 2.99
N PRO A 25 -5.27 9.71 3.36
CA PRO A 25 -4.57 10.93 2.95
C PRO A 25 -4.66 11.16 1.44
N LYS A 26 -4.74 12.42 1.03
CA LYS A 26 -4.83 12.82 -0.39
C LYS A 26 -3.67 13.69 -0.84
N ASP A 27 -2.85 14.15 0.10
CA ASP A 27 -1.70 14.99 -0.18
C ASP A 27 -0.51 14.14 -0.63
N ASP A 28 0.10 14.56 -1.73
CA ASP A 28 1.23 13.88 -2.36
C ASP A 28 2.40 13.62 -1.40
N PRO A 29 2.82 14.57 -0.53
CA PRO A 29 3.94 14.33 0.39
C PRO A 29 3.67 13.19 1.40
N THR A 30 2.45 13.09 1.93
CA THR A 30 2.10 12.01 2.85
C THR A 30 1.99 10.67 2.11
N LEU A 31 1.43 10.66 0.91
CA LEU A 31 1.35 9.46 0.09
C LEU A 31 2.73 8.95 -0.34
N THR A 32 3.64 9.84 -0.73
CA THR A 32 5.03 9.49 -1.06
C THR A 32 5.78 8.91 0.14
N ARG A 33 5.64 9.51 1.32
CA ARG A 33 6.21 8.95 2.56
C ARG A 33 5.62 7.57 2.88
N ALA A 34 4.32 7.41 2.69
CA ALA A 34 3.64 6.14 2.92
C ALA A 34 4.10 5.03 1.97
N LEU A 35 4.42 5.35 0.71
CA LEU A 35 5.01 4.39 -0.24
C LEU A 35 6.32 3.83 0.27
N GLY A 36 7.18 4.68 0.83
CA GLY A 36 8.49 4.27 1.36
C GLY A 36 8.40 3.23 2.48
N VAL A 37 7.28 3.15 3.21
CA VAL A 37 7.08 2.17 4.30
C VAL A 37 6.91 0.75 3.77
N ASP A 38 6.19 0.59 2.66
CA ASP A 38 5.86 -0.73 2.11
C ASP A 38 6.78 -1.14 0.93
N THR A 39 7.74 -0.28 0.58
CA THR A 39 8.78 -0.56 -0.43
C THR A 39 9.63 -1.76 -0.03
N VAL A 40 10.03 -2.57 -1.02
CA VAL A 40 10.96 -3.68 -0.84
C VAL A 40 12.26 -3.37 -1.57
N THR A 41 13.41 -3.50 -0.90
CA THR A 41 14.72 -3.30 -1.52
C THR A 41 15.32 -4.64 -1.92
N VAL A 42 15.63 -4.83 -3.21
CA VAL A 42 16.29 -6.03 -3.74
C VAL A 42 17.52 -5.59 -4.52
N ASP A 43 18.70 -6.11 -4.15
CA ASP A 43 19.99 -5.78 -4.78
C ASP A 43 20.26 -4.25 -4.88
N GLY A 44 19.83 -3.50 -3.85
CA GLY A 44 19.98 -2.04 -3.80
C GLY A 44 18.98 -1.25 -4.66
N GLN A 45 18.02 -1.92 -5.31
CA GLN A 45 16.91 -1.30 -6.02
C GLN A 45 15.66 -1.32 -5.16
N GLU A 46 15.02 -0.18 -5.04
CA GLU A 46 13.74 -0.04 -4.34
C GLU A 46 12.59 -0.41 -5.29
N TYR A 47 11.71 -1.29 -4.82
CA TYR A 47 10.48 -1.69 -5.49
C TYR A 47 9.29 -1.15 -4.70
N PRO A 48 8.72 0.00 -5.12
CA PRO A 48 7.53 0.56 -4.50
C PRO A 48 6.35 -0.42 -4.59
N ARG A 49 5.55 -0.49 -3.53
CA ARG A 49 4.38 -1.40 -3.44
C ARG A 49 3.08 -0.61 -3.24
N PRO A 50 2.61 0.14 -4.25
CA PRO A 50 1.51 1.09 -4.10
C PRO A 50 0.17 0.46 -3.70
N TRP A 51 -0.10 -0.79 -4.10
CA TRP A 51 -1.33 -1.47 -3.71
C TRP A 51 -1.27 -2.05 -2.29
N ALA A 52 -0.08 -2.45 -1.82
CA ALA A 52 0.15 -2.77 -0.42
C ALA A 52 -0.05 -1.54 0.46
N THR A 53 0.56 -0.41 0.10
CA THR A 53 0.38 0.88 0.79
C THR A 53 -1.08 1.32 0.82
N ALA A 54 -1.79 1.22 -0.31
CA ALA A 54 -3.22 1.54 -0.35
C ALA A 54 -4.03 0.66 0.60
N ALA A 55 -3.75 -0.64 0.67
CA ALA A 55 -4.46 -1.57 1.53
C ALA A 55 -4.25 -1.25 3.01
N ARG A 56 -3.01 -0.92 3.39
CA ARG A 56 -2.66 -0.46 4.73
C ARG A 56 -3.40 0.82 5.09
N LEU A 57 -3.30 1.85 4.24
CA LEU A 57 -3.96 3.14 4.49
C LEU A 57 -5.49 3.02 4.58
N ILE A 58 -6.11 2.14 3.78
CA ILE A 58 -7.54 1.86 3.90
C ILE A 58 -7.83 1.25 5.26
N ALA A 59 -7.09 0.20 5.66
CA ALA A 59 -7.31 -0.48 6.94
C ALA A 59 -7.09 0.43 8.15
N ASP A 60 -6.03 1.25 8.14
CA ASP A 60 -5.69 2.18 9.20
C ASP A 60 -6.75 3.30 9.35
N ASN A 61 -7.34 3.78 8.24
CA ASN A 61 -8.32 4.88 8.26
C ASN A 61 -9.78 4.39 8.32
N THR A 62 -10.03 3.09 8.23
CA THR A 62 -11.33 2.50 8.48
C THR A 62 -11.27 1.75 9.80
N GLU A 63 -11.19 2.48 10.91
CA GLU A 63 -11.49 1.90 12.22
C GLU A 63 -12.88 1.26 12.14
N TYR A 64 -12.99 0.02 12.64
CA TYR A 64 -14.08 -0.93 12.42
C TYR A 64 -15.45 -0.53 13.03
N GLU A 65 -15.87 0.73 12.93
CA GLU A 65 -17.24 1.21 13.21
C GLU A 65 -18.11 1.27 11.95
N VAL A 66 -17.76 0.46 10.94
CA VAL A 66 -18.40 0.54 9.63
C VAL A 66 -19.46 -0.54 9.47
N GLY A 67 -20.72 -0.13 9.27
CA GLY A 67 -21.84 -1.06 9.08
C GLY A 67 -21.59 -2.10 7.99
N GLY A 68 -22.21 -3.28 8.11
CA GLY A 68 -21.81 -4.51 7.40
C GLY A 68 -21.65 -4.42 5.87
N GLU A 69 -22.41 -3.58 5.17
CA GLU A 69 -22.24 -3.41 3.72
C GLU A 69 -20.93 -2.73 3.33
N LEU A 70 -20.45 -1.77 4.12
CA LEU A 70 -19.20 -1.06 3.85
C LEU A 70 -17.99 -1.91 4.26
N ALA A 71 -18.09 -2.69 5.33
CA ALA A 71 -17.11 -3.73 5.66
C ALA A 71 -16.92 -4.73 4.50
N ALA A 72 -18.01 -5.26 3.94
CA ALA A 72 -17.94 -6.18 2.80
C ALA A 72 -17.37 -5.53 1.53
N ARG A 73 -17.56 -4.22 1.32
CA ARG A 73 -16.95 -3.47 0.22
C ARG A 73 -15.44 -3.31 0.43
N ILE A 74 -15.03 -2.97 1.66
CA ILE A 74 -13.61 -2.86 2.05
C ILE A 74 -12.92 -4.21 1.85
N ASP A 75 -13.50 -5.32 2.31
CA ASP A 75 -12.91 -6.66 2.14
C ASP A 75 -12.69 -7.01 0.67
N ARG A 76 -13.68 -6.74 -0.19
CA ARG A 76 -13.54 -6.94 -1.64
C ARG A 76 -12.44 -6.07 -2.24
N LYS A 77 -12.32 -4.82 -1.78
CA LYS A 77 -11.25 -3.91 -2.21
C LYS A 77 -9.88 -4.41 -1.77
N LEU A 78 -9.71 -4.77 -0.50
CA LEU A 78 -8.48 -5.32 0.05
C LEU A 78 -8.07 -6.61 -0.69
N ALA A 79 -9.01 -7.50 -0.98
CA ALA A 79 -8.75 -8.72 -1.75
C ALA A 79 -8.34 -8.43 -3.21
N SER A 80 -8.86 -7.36 -3.82
CA SER A 80 -8.44 -6.91 -5.15
C SER A 80 -7.02 -6.35 -5.11
N LEU A 81 -6.73 -5.45 -4.16
CA LEU A 81 -5.42 -4.84 -3.99
C LEU A 81 -4.34 -5.90 -3.72
N ARG A 82 -4.66 -6.93 -2.93
CA ARG A 82 -3.75 -8.06 -2.66
C ARG A 82 -3.35 -8.77 -3.94
N ARG A 83 -4.33 -9.11 -4.77
CA ARG A 83 -4.10 -9.81 -6.04
C ARG A 83 -3.26 -8.97 -7.00
N THR A 84 -3.56 -7.67 -7.10
CA THR A 84 -2.79 -6.76 -7.94
C THR A 84 -1.35 -6.63 -7.47
N GLN A 85 -1.12 -6.37 -6.18
CA GLN A 85 0.23 -6.27 -5.63
C GLN A 85 1.00 -7.57 -5.85
N HIS A 86 0.40 -8.71 -5.51
CA HIS A 86 1.07 -10.01 -5.67
C HIS A 86 1.42 -10.29 -7.13
N GLY A 87 0.52 -10.00 -8.07
CA GLY A 87 0.80 -10.14 -9.50
C GLY A 87 1.98 -9.28 -9.94
N MET A 88 2.10 -8.06 -9.41
CA MET A 88 3.20 -7.15 -9.70
C MET A 88 4.52 -7.59 -9.05
N ASP A 89 4.48 -8.08 -7.80
CA ASP A 89 5.66 -8.64 -7.14
C ASP A 89 6.19 -9.88 -7.88
N VAL A 90 5.29 -10.71 -8.41
CA VAL A 90 5.64 -11.89 -9.23
C VAL A 90 6.21 -11.47 -10.58
N ALA A 91 5.58 -10.50 -11.26
CA ALA A 91 6.07 -9.97 -12.54
C ALA A 91 7.45 -9.32 -12.41
N ALA A 92 7.66 -8.57 -11.32
CA ALA A 92 8.94 -8.01 -10.95
C ALA A 92 9.98 -9.08 -10.58
N GLY A 93 9.55 -10.27 -10.17
CA GLY A 93 10.42 -11.33 -9.70
C GLY A 93 10.89 -11.13 -8.26
N ILE A 94 10.21 -10.28 -7.50
CA ILE A 94 10.56 -9.92 -6.12
C ILE A 94 9.73 -10.66 -5.07
N SER A 95 8.73 -11.47 -5.49
CA SER A 95 7.80 -12.13 -4.56
C SER A 95 8.47 -12.94 -3.43
N ALA A 96 9.65 -13.52 -3.68
CA ALA A 96 10.43 -14.26 -2.69
C ALA A 96 11.19 -13.36 -1.67
N TYR A 97 11.32 -12.07 -2.00
CA TYR A 97 12.03 -11.07 -1.19
C TYR A 97 11.09 -10.18 -0.39
N VAL A 98 9.77 -10.34 -0.56
CA VAL A 98 8.78 -9.60 0.23
C VAL A 98 8.84 -10.08 1.68
N PRO A 99 9.17 -9.22 2.66
CA PRO A 99 9.23 -9.61 4.06
C PRO A 99 7.87 -10.08 4.59
N THR A 100 7.88 -11.00 5.56
CA THR A 100 6.65 -11.64 6.06
C THR A 100 5.67 -10.65 6.67
N GLU A 101 6.15 -9.58 7.30
CA GLU A 101 5.34 -8.47 7.82
C GLU A 101 4.61 -7.69 6.73
N ILE A 102 5.24 -7.50 5.56
CA ILE A 102 4.63 -6.87 4.37
C ILE A 102 3.84 -7.90 3.53
N GLN A 103 3.93 -9.19 3.90
CA GLN A 103 3.15 -10.27 3.34
C GLN A 103 1.85 -10.52 4.14
N ALA A 104 1.83 -10.13 5.42
CA ALA A 104 0.59 -10.02 6.20
C ALA A 104 -0.34 -9.03 5.48
N TRP A 105 -1.62 -9.38 5.35
CA TRP A 105 -2.55 -8.61 4.54
C TRP A 105 -3.79 -8.19 5.34
N PRO A 106 -4.16 -6.89 5.34
CA PRO A 106 -3.37 -5.76 4.83
C PRO A 106 -2.01 -5.64 5.56
N PRO A 107 -0.97 -5.05 4.94
CA PRO A 107 0.30 -4.83 5.61
C PRO A 107 0.07 -3.96 6.85
N VAL A 108 0.62 -4.39 7.98
CA VAL A 108 0.66 -3.56 9.19
C VAL A 108 1.81 -2.58 9.00
N GLY A 109 1.50 -1.29 9.00
CA GLY A 109 2.56 -0.28 9.00
C GLY A 109 3.39 -0.39 10.26
N GLY A 110 4.71 -0.28 10.11
CA GLY A 110 5.51 0.28 11.20
C GLY A 110 4.99 1.68 11.53
N VAL A 111 5.21 2.14 12.77
CA VAL A 111 4.81 3.46 13.25
C VAL A 111 5.12 4.51 12.17
N VAL A 112 4.11 5.16 11.59
CA VAL A 112 4.33 6.31 10.73
C VAL A 112 4.94 7.38 11.64
N PRO A 113 6.20 7.81 11.44
CA PRO A 113 6.74 8.90 12.22
C PRO A 113 5.91 10.13 11.87
N THR A 114 5.00 10.51 12.78
CA THR A 114 4.34 11.81 12.75
C THR A 114 5.43 12.83 13.03
N GLU A 115 6.11 13.30 11.99
CA GLU A 115 6.80 14.58 12.08
C GLU A 115 5.76 15.64 12.45
N GLY A 116 5.87 16.16 13.67
CA GLY A 116 5.14 17.34 14.14
C GLY A 116 4.03 17.07 15.14
N THR A 117 4.39 16.87 16.40
CA THR A 117 3.55 17.32 17.54
C THR A 117 4.40 18.30 18.35
N TYR A 118 3.99 19.57 18.40
CA TYR A 118 4.40 20.52 19.42
C TYR A 118 3.42 20.44 20.59
#